data_AF-A0A2K5I4D3-F1
#
_entry.id   AF-A0A2K5I4D3-F1
#
_cell.length_a   1.000
_cell.length_b   1.000
_cell.length_c   1.000
_cell.angle_alpha   90.00
_cell.angle_beta   90.00
_cell.angle_gamma   90.00
#
_symmetry.space_group_name_H-M   'P 1'
#
loop_
_entity.id
_entity.type
_entity.pdbx_description
1 polymer ?
#
loop_
_entity_poly.entity_id
_entity_poly.type
_entity_poly.pdbx_seq_one_letter_code
_entity_poly.pdbx_strand_id
1 'polypeptide(L)'
;MRQMMELDPELLLQEALENVELGHQLEGLWESASQTRDVLKQHINDLKGTLAKLLDERLVTLLQEVGTIKQTIKSPLDDCQKLIEHRVNTPEALVRKGEIATVGGVGEENEKLWSFTKKALHYNGVMWMTTLRHKMTGSSFVNVLQIILRMYM
;
A
#
# COMPACT_ATOMS: atom_id res chain seq x y z
N MET A 1 -26.01 26.02 -92.66
CA MET A 1 -26.47 27.17 -91.85
C MET A 1 -26.66 26.66 -90.43
N ARG A 2 -25.88 27.19 -89.49
CA ARG A 2 -25.91 26.79 -88.08
C ARG A 2 -27.15 27.44 -87.45
N GLN A 3 -28.18 26.66 -87.13
CA GLN A 3 -29.32 27.17 -86.34
C GLN A 3 -28.76 27.60 -84.99
N MET A 4 -28.76 28.90 -84.74
CA MET A 4 -28.48 29.47 -83.44
C MET A 4 -29.78 29.30 -82.64
N MET A 5 -29.75 28.40 -81.67
CA MET A 5 -30.85 28.20 -80.74
C MET A 5 -30.90 29.46 -79.87
N GLU A 6 -31.83 30.38 -80.15
CA GLU A 6 -32.12 31.48 -79.25
C GLU A 6 -32.72 30.88 -77.98
N LEU A 7 -31.91 30.82 -76.92
CA LEU A 7 -32.36 30.40 -75.60
C LEU A 7 -33.29 31.47 -75.02
N ASP A 8 -34.44 31.02 -74.54
CA ASP A 8 -35.45 31.85 -73.90
C ASP A 8 -34.88 32.58 -72.66
N PRO A 9 -34.91 33.92 -72.62
CA PRO A 9 -34.41 34.70 -71.49
C PRO A 9 -35.05 34.33 -70.14
N GLU A 10 -36.32 33.92 -70.11
CA GLU A 10 -37.00 33.54 -68.87
C GLU A 10 -36.44 32.22 -68.31
N LEU A 11 -36.11 31.28 -69.19
CA LEU A 11 -35.50 30.00 -68.84
C LEU A 11 -34.11 30.18 -68.22
N LEU A 12 -33.29 31.08 -68.80
CA LEU A 12 -31.96 31.41 -68.27
C LEU A 12 -32.03 32.09 -66.90
N LEU A 13 -33.04 32.93 -66.69
CA LEU A 13 -33.23 33.65 -65.43
C LEU A 13 -33.70 32.69 -64.33
N GLN A 14 -34.55 31.73 -64.67
CA GLN A 14 -34.96 30.65 -63.76
C GLN A 14 -33.78 29.75 -63.37
N GLU A 15 -32.96 29.33 -64.34
CA GLU A 15 -31.76 28.52 -64.08
C GLU A 15 -30.75 29.28 -63.19
N ALA A 16 -30.57 30.59 -63.41
CA ALA A 16 -29.70 31.42 -62.59
C ALA A 16 -30.18 31.51 -61.13
N LEU A 17 -31.50 31.64 -60.91
CA LEU A 17 -32.08 31.66 -59.56
C LEU A 17 -31.90 30.32 -58.84
N GLU A 18 -32.12 29.21 -59.53
CA GLU A 18 -31.92 27.86 -58.97
C GLU A 18 -30.45 27.62 -58.61
N ASN A 19 -29.51 28.07 -59.45
CA ASN A 19 -28.08 27.97 -59.17
C ASN A 19 -27.64 28.81 -57.95
N VAL A 20 -28.26 29.98 -57.72
CA VAL A 20 -27.99 30.78 -56.52
C VAL A 20 -28.51 30.09 -55.26
N GLU A 21 -29.72 29.52 -55.31
CA GLU A 21 -30.30 28.73 -54.21
C GLU A 21 -29.41 27.53 -53.86
N LEU A 22 -28.96 26.77 -54.87
CA LEU A 22 -28.02 25.67 -54.69
C LEU A 22 -26.69 26.13 -54.10
N GLY A 23 -26.20 27.32 -54.50
CA GLY A 23 -25.00 27.94 -53.94
C GLY A 23 -25.11 28.18 -52.43
N HIS A 24 -26.22 28.77 -51.99
CA HIS A 24 -26.48 28.99 -50.55
C HIS A 24 -26.62 27.68 -49.76
N GLN A 25 -27.26 26.66 -50.34
CA GLN A 25 -27.37 25.35 -49.71
C GLN A 25 -26.00 24.67 -49.53
N LEU A 26 -25.13 24.78 -50.54
CA LEU A 26 -23.76 24.25 -50.47
C LEU A 26 -22.93 24.98 -49.42
N GLU A 27 -23.04 26.30 -49.34
CA GLU A 27 -22.36 27.10 -48.33
C GLU A 27 -22.79 26.70 -46.90
N GLY A 28 -24.09 26.55 -46.66
CA GLY A 28 -24.60 26.06 -45.38
C GLY A 28 -24.13 24.64 -45.01
N LEU A 29 -24.01 23.75 -46.00
CA LEU A 29 -23.42 22.43 -45.81
C LEU A 29 -21.94 22.50 -45.41
N TRP A 30 -21.17 23.37 -46.05
CA TRP A 30 -19.75 23.57 -45.74
C TRP A 30 -19.54 24.14 -44.34
N GLU A 31 -20.35 25.12 -43.93
CA GLU A 31 -20.31 25.68 -42.59
C GLU A 31 -20.65 24.61 -41.53
N SER A 32 -21.71 23.85 -41.74
CA SER A 32 -22.12 22.76 -40.83
C SER A 32 -21.04 21.67 -40.72
N ALA A 33 -20.42 21.29 -41.84
CA ALA A 33 -19.32 20.33 -41.84
C ALA A 33 -18.09 20.87 -41.09
N SER A 34 -17.75 22.16 -41.27
CA SER A 34 -16.65 22.80 -40.55
C SER A 34 -16.90 22.85 -39.05
N GLN A 35 -18.11 23.26 -38.64
CA GLN A 35 -18.51 23.29 -37.23
C GLN A 35 -18.44 21.89 -36.60
N THR A 36 -18.99 20.88 -37.28
CA THR A 36 -18.95 19.49 -36.80
C THR A 36 -17.52 18.99 -36.62
N ARG A 37 -16.64 19.29 -37.58
CA ARG A 37 -15.21 18.95 -37.49
C ARG A 37 -14.56 19.58 -36.27
N ASP A 38 -14.85 20.85 -36.00
CA ASP A 38 -14.21 21.58 -34.91
C ASP A 38 -14.76 21.15 -33.53
N VAL A 39 -16.05 20.83 -33.43
CA VAL A 39 -16.64 20.16 -32.25
C VAL A 39 -16.00 18.79 -32.02
N LEU A 40 -15.81 17.97 -33.05
CA LEU A 40 -15.16 16.66 -32.93
C LEU A 40 -13.72 16.77 -32.42
N LYS A 41 -12.95 17.75 -32.91
CA LYS A 41 -11.60 18.02 -32.40
C LYS A 41 -11.63 18.39 -30.93
N GLN A 42 -12.57 19.25 -30.52
CA GLN A 42 -12.71 19.65 -29.13
C GLN A 42 -13.04 18.45 -28.24
N HIS A 43 -14.02 17.63 -28.63
CA HIS A 43 -14.39 16.42 -27.89
C HIS A 43 -13.21 15.45 -27.70
N ILE A 44 -12.42 15.23 -28.74
CA ILE A 44 -11.23 14.37 -28.64
C ILE A 44 -10.20 14.97 -27.69
N ASN A 45 -10.00 16.29 -27.70
CA ASN A 45 -9.08 16.96 -26.77
C ASN A 45 -9.59 16.90 -25.32
N ASP A 46 -10.89 17.05 -25.09
CA ASP A 46 -11.50 16.93 -23.77
C ASP A 46 -11.38 15.49 -23.22
N LEU A 47 -11.57 14.49 -24.08
CA LEU A 47 -11.35 13.08 -23.73
C LEU A 47 -9.88 12.81 -23.36
N LYS A 48 -8.93 13.34 -24.13
CA LYS A 48 -7.50 13.24 -23.82
C LYS A 48 -7.19 13.88 -22.47
N GLY A 49 -7.72 15.07 -22.21
CA GLY A 49 -7.55 15.78 -20.93
C GLY A 49 -8.15 15.03 -19.76
N THR A 50 -9.34 14.45 -19.93
CA THR A 50 -10.00 13.63 -18.91
C THR A 50 -9.22 12.36 -18.61
N LEU A 51 -8.75 11.65 -19.64
CA LEU A 51 -7.94 10.45 -19.49
C LEU A 51 -6.63 10.74 -18.74
N ALA A 52 -5.95 11.85 -19.07
CA ALA A 52 -4.73 12.25 -18.38
C ALA A 52 -4.96 12.44 -16.87
N LYS A 53 -6.03 13.17 -16.49
CA LYS A 53 -6.40 13.37 -15.08
C LYS A 53 -6.68 12.04 -14.35
N LEU A 54 -7.44 11.14 -14.98
CA LEU A 54 -7.74 9.83 -14.39
C LEU A 54 -6.48 8.98 -14.20
N LEU A 55 -5.53 9.06 -15.14
CA LEU A 55 -4.24 8.36 -15.01
C LEU A 55 -3.39 8.93 -13.87
N ASP A 56 -3.35 10.26 -13.73
CA ASP A 56 -2.63 10.93 -12.63
C ASP A 56 -3.25 10.57 -11.26
N GLU A 57 -4.57 10.62 -11.13
CA GLU A 57 -5.28 10.21 -9.92
C GLU A 57 -5.01 8.74 -9.57
N ARG A 58 -5.04 7.86 -10.57
CA ARG A 58 -4.75 6.43 -10.37
C ARG A 58 -3.30 6.21 -9.95
N LEU A 59 -2.35 6.93 -10.55
CA LEU A 59 -0.93 6.85 -10.19
C LEU A 59 -0.71 7.25 -8.73
N VAL A 60 -1.27 8.38 -8.30
CA VAL A 60 -1.18 8.84 -6.90
C VAL A 60 -1.73 7.79 -5.95
N THR A 61 -2.91 7.24 -6.25
CA THR A 61 -3.55 6.21 -5.43
C THR A 61 -2.67 4.95 -5.32
N LEU A 62 -2.14 4.47 -6.46
CA LEU A 62 -1.26 3.29 -6.48
C LEU A 62 0.04 3.51 -5.69
N LEU A 63 0.65 4.70 -5.77
CA LEU A 63 1.84 5.02 -5.00
C LEU A 63 1.55 5.05 -3.49
N GLN A 64 0.37 5.53 -3.08
CA GLN A 64 -0.07 5.49 -1.69
C GLN A 64 -0.33 4.06 -1.21
N GLU A 65 -0.96 3.21 -2.03
CA GLU A 65 -1.17 1.78 -1.75
C GLU A 65 0.17 1.06 -1.56
N VAL A 66 1.14 1.27 -2.46
CA VAL A 66 2.50 0.71 -2.35
C VAL A 66 3.20 1.19 -1.08
N GLY A 67 3.10 2.48 -0.75
CA GLY A 67 3.64 3.04 0.49
C GLY A 67 3.04 2.40 1.74
N THR A 68 1.73 2.18 1.73
CA THR A 68 1.00 1.52 2.81
C THR A 68 1.45 0.07 2.97
N ILE A 69 1.53 -0.70 1.89
CA ILE A 69 2.01 -2.09 1.91
C ILE A 69 3.43 -2.15 2.49
N LYS A 70 4.33 -1.27 2.04
CA LYS A 70 5.70 -1.19 2.56
C LYS A 70 5.74 -0.97 4.07
N GLN A 71 4.92 -0.05 4.59
CA GLN A 71 4.86 0.21 6.04
C GLN A 71 4.24 -0.96 6.81
N THR A 72 3.16 -1.54 6.30
CA THR A 72 2.50 -2.72 6.89
C THR A 72 3.45 -3.91 6.99
N ILE A 73 4.36 -4.09 6.04
CA ILE A 73 5.37 -5.16 6.09
C ILE A 73 6.56 -4.78 6.98
N LYS A 74 7.03 -3.53 6.95
CA LYS A 74 8.20 -3.10 7.70
C LYS A 74 7.98 -3.18 9.22
N SER A 75 6.82 -2.73 9.71
CA SER A 75 6.52 -2.71 11.15
C SER A 75 6.71 -4.07 11.85
N PRO A 76 6.09 -5.18 11.39
CA PRO A 76 6.28 -6.47 12.04
C PRO A 76 7.71 -7.01 11.89
N LEU A 77 8.44 -6.64 10.83
CA LEU A 77 9.85 -7.02 10.67
C LEU A 77 10.74 -6.30 11.68
N ASP A 78 10.55 -5.00 11.87
CA ASP A 78 11.25 -4.21 12.89
C ASP A 78 10.97 -4.76 14.30
N ASP A 79 9.73 -5.16 14.58
CA ASP A 79 9.37 -5.77 15.87
C ASP A 79 9.97 -7.18 16.03
N CYS A 80 9.98 -8.00 14.97
CA CYS A 80 10.69 -9.28 14.97
C CYS A 80 12.19 -9.09 15.23
N GLN A 81 12.81 -8.09 14.62
CA GLN A 81 14.22 -7.78 14.82
C GLN A 81 14.50 -7.41 16.27
N LYS A 82 13.70 -6.52 16.89
CA LYS A 82 13.83 -6.18 18.32
C LYS A 82 13.70 -7.41 19.22
N LEU A 83 12.76 -8.32 18.90
CA LEU A 83 12.58 -9.56 19.65
C LEU A 83 13.80 -10.50 19.53
N ILE A 84 14.40 -10.60 18.34
CA ILE A 84 15.61 -11.38 18.10
C ILE A 84 16.79 -10.76 18.86
N GLU A 85 17.01 -9.45 18.72
CA GLU A 85 18.07 -8.73 19.43
C GLU A 85 17.93 -8.90 20.95
N HIS A 86 16.72 -8.79 21.49
CA HIS A 86 16.50 -9.06 22.92
C HIS A 86 16.83 -10.51 23.29
N ARG A 87 16.38 -11.50 22.50
CA ARG A 87 16.65 -12.93 22.74
C ARG A 87 18.11 -13.33 22.56
N VAL A 88 18.89 -12.59 21.76
CA VAL A 88 20.32 -12.84 21.47
C VAL A 88 21.25 -11.96 22.31
N ASN A 89 20.74 -11.02 23.10
CA ASN A 89 21.57 -10.24 24.02
C ASN A 89 21.30 -10.61 25.49
N THR A 90 20.10 -11.13 25.78
CA THR A 90 19.69 -11.46 27.15
C THR A 90 20.43 -12.68 27.71
N PRO A 91 20.52 -13.84 27.00
CA PRO A 91 21.31 -14.98 27.45
C PRO A 91 22.79 -14.65 27.68
N GLU A 92 23.39 -13.85 26.81
CA GLU A 92 24.79 -13.44 26.82
C GLU A 92 25.07 -12.54 28.04
N ALA A 93 24.16 -11.61 28.32
CA ALA A 93 24.20 -10.80 29.53
C ALA A 93 23.94 -11.62 30.80
N LEU A 94 23.16 -12.70 30.72
CA LEU A 94 22.96 -13.64 31.82
C LEU A 94 24.21 -14.48 32.07
N VAL A 95 24.80 -15.08 31.03
CA VAL A 95 26.05 -15.87 31.14
C VAL A 95 27.15 -15.04 31.79
N ARG A 96 27.38 -13.82 31.31
CA ARG A 96 28.38 -12.91 31.91
C ARG A 96 28.08 -12.59 33.38
N LYS A 97 26.79 -12.40 33.74
CA LYS A 97 26.40 -12.19 35.15
C LYS A 97 26.63 -13.45 35.99
N GLY A 98 26.40 -14.63 35.43
CA GLY A 98 26.70 -15.91 36.07
C GLY A 98 28.19 -16.07 36.34
N GLU A 99 29.03 -15.83 35.32
CA GLU A 99 30.49 -15.86 35.43
C GLU A 99 31.00 -14.91 36.54
N ILE A 100 30.51 -13.67 36.58
CA ILE A 100 30.86 -12.69 37.63
C ILE A 100 30.39 -13.18 39.01
N ALA A 101 29.19 -13.77 39.09
CA ALA A 101 28.66 -14.29 40.35
C ALA A 101 29.44 -15.50 40.88
N THR A 102 30.09 -16.28 40.02
CA THR A 102 30.94 -17.43 40.40
C THR A 102 32.37 -17.06 40.78
N VAL A 103 32.80 -15.82 40.57
CA VAL A 103 34.19 -15.36 40.80
C VAL A 103 34.30 -14.44 42.05
N GLY A 104 33.19 -14.06 42.68
CA GLY A 104 33.18 -13.19 43.87
C GLY A 104 33.68 -13.87 45.15
N GLY A 105 34.07 -13.11 46.18
CA GLY A 105 34.40 -13.66 47.51
C GLY A 105 33.16 -13.91 48.38
N VAL A 106 33.27 -14.86 49.33
CA VAL A 106 32.25 -15.52 50.19
C VAL A 106 31.11 -14.64 50.76
N GLY A 107 31.27 -13.31 50.84
CA GLY A 107 30.21 -12.38 51.29
C GLY A 107 29.42 -11.69 50.17
N GLU A 108 30.06 -11.33 49.05
CA GLU A 108 29.40 -10.69 47.89
C GLU A 108 28.80 -11.72 46.91
N GLU A 109 29.19 -12.99 47.01
CA GLU A 109 28.68 -14.08 46.17
C GLU A 109 27.17 -14.26 46.30
N ASN A 110 26.61 -14.17 47.51
CA ASN A 110 25.21 -14.53 47.74
C ASN A 110 24.22 -13.56 47.05
N GLU A 111 24.46 -12.25 47.13
CA GLU A 111 23.59 -11.26 46.47
C GLU A 111 23.72 -11.29 44.94
N LYS A 112 24.95 -11.45 44.42
CA LYS A 112 25.20 -11.54 42.98
C LYS A 112 24.59 -12.81 42.40
N LEU A 113 24.76 -13.96 43.06
CA LEU A 113 24.14 -15.24 42.70
C LEU A 113 22.61 -15.19 42.79
N TRP A 114 22.04 -14.59 43.84
CA TRP A 114 20.59 -14.41 43.97
C TRP A 114 20.03 -13.54 42.83
N SER A 115 20.68 -12.41 42.54
CA SER A 115 20.25 -11.50 41.47
C SER A 115 20.34 -12.13 40.08
N PHE A 116 21.35 -12.96 39.84
CA PHE A 116 21.50 -13.76 38.62
C PHE A 116 20.40 -14.82 38.53
N THR A 117 20.19 -15.60 39.60
CA THR A 117 19.20 -16.67 39.67
C THR A 117 17.79 -16.13 39.41
N LYS A 118 17.44 -14.98 40.01
CA LYS A 118 16.16 -14.28 39.77
C LYS A 118 15.98 -13.87 38.31
N LYS A 119 17.02 -13.35 37.65
CA LYS A 119 16.97 -12.95 36.22
C LYS A 119 16.91 -14.16 35.28
N ALA A 120 17.66 -15.22 35.57
CA ALA A 120 17.66 -16.47 34.81
C ALA A 120 16.31 -17.19 34.91
N LEU A 121 15.69 -17.21 36.10
CA LEU A 121 14.35 -17.75 36.33
C LEU A 121 13.25 -16.94 35.63
N HIS A 122 13.37 -15.62 35.53
CA HIS A 122 12.41 -14.81 34.78
C HIS A 122 12.44 -15.16 33.27
N TYR A 123 13.63 -15.40 32.71
CA TYR A 123 13.81 -15.77 31.32
C TYR A 123 13.42 -17.23 31.01
N ASN A 124 13.93 -18.18 31.79
CA ASN A 124 13.65 -19.61 31.61
C ASN A 124 12.27 -20.00 32.15
N GLY A 125 11.79 -19.41 33.25
CA GLY A 125 10.50 -19.72 33.85
C GLY A 125 9.33 -19.55 32.88
N VAL A 126 9.37 -18.56 31.99
CA VAL A 126 8.35 -18.38 30.93
C VAL A 126 8.39 -19.53 29.91
N MET A 127 9.57 -19.89 29.42
CA MET A 127 9.77 -20.98 28.46
C MET A 127 9.37 -22.34 29.06
N TRP A 128 9.86 -22.65 30.27
CA TRP A 128 9.53 -23.87 30.99
C TRP A 128 8.05 -23.93 31.36
N MET A 129 7.40 -22.82 31.76
CA MET A 129 5.95 -22.80 31.98
C MET A 129 5.16 -23.05 30.69
N THR A 130 5.56 -22.50 29.54
CA THR A 130 4.86 -22.75 28.28
C THR A 130 5.05 -24.18 27.77
N THR A 131 6.24 -24.75 27.92
CA THR A 131 6.54 -26.13 27.49
C THR A 131 5.94 -27.18 28.42
N LEU A 132 5.91 -26.94 29.74
CA LEU A 132 5.33 -27.86 30.72
C LEU A 132 3.80 -27.77 30.79
N ARG A 133 3.18 -26.63 30.43
CA ARG A 133 1.72 -26.44 30.41
C ARG A 133 0.99 -27.46 29.52
N HIS A 134 1.59 -27.85 28.39
CA HIS A 134 1.00 -28.85 27.49
C HIS A 134 1.29 -30.30 27.90
N LYS A 135 2.27 -30.53 28.79
CA LYS A 135 2.71 -31.88 29.20
C LYS A 135 2.20 -32.31 30.58
N MET A 136 1.73 -31.39 31.41
CA MET A 136 1.28 -31.68 32.76
C MET A 136 -0.22 -31.41 32.91
N THR A 137 -1.02 -32.47 33.06
CA THR A 137 -2.46 -32.35 33.32
C THR A 137 -2.72 -32.01 34.79
N GLY A 138 -3.61 -31.02 34.99
CA GLY A 138 -4.32 -30.72 36.24
C GLY A 138 -3.45 -30.57 37.50
N SER A 139 -3.31 -31.66 38.26
CA SER A 139 -2.76 -31.65 39.63
C SER A 139 -1.23 -31.43 39.69
N SER A 140 -0.48 -31.95 38.72
CA SER A 140 0.98 -31.80 38.70
C SER A 140 1.43 -30.37 38.40
N PHE A 141 0.68 -29.67 37.54
CA PHE A 141 0.97 -28.28 37.21
C PHE A 141 0.79 -27.34 38.41
N VAL A 142 -0.28 -27.54 39.20
CA VAL A 142 -0.57 -26.73 40.39
C VAL A 142 0.50 -26.91 41.47
N ASN A 143 0.94 -28.15 41.73
CA ASN A 143 1.99 -28.43 42.71
C ASN A 143 3.34 -27.82 42.31
N VAL A 144 3.69 -27.89 41.02
CA VAL A 144 4.93 -27.27 40.51
C VAL A 144 4.83 -25.75 40.55
N LEU A 145 3.68 -25.16 40.19
CA LEU A 145 3.46 -23.71 40.35
C LEU A 145 3.57 -23.27 41.81
N GLN A 146 3.08 -24.07 42.74
CA GLN A 146 3.08 -23.74 44.17
C GLN A 146 4.47 -23.85 44.81
N ILE A 147 5.29 -24.79 44.37
CA ILE A 147 6.72 -24.87 44.72
C ILE A 147 7.45 -23.64 44.17
N ILE A 148 7.20 -23.30 42.91
CA ILE A 148 7.81 -22.12 42.28
C ILE A 148 7.36 -20.84 42.99
N LEU A 149 6.07 -20.64 43.25
CA LEU A 149 5.53 -19.48 43.97
C LEU A 149 6.07 -19.37 45.41
N ARG A 150 6.30 -20.50 46.10
CA ARG A 150 6.97 -20.53 47.41
C ARG A 150 8.45 -20.14 47.35
N MET A 151 9.09 -20.22 46.18
CA MET A 151 10.44 -19.68 45.98
C MET A 151 10.44 -18.18 45.61
N TYR A 152 9.28 -17.61 45.30
CA TYR A 152 9.10 -16.20 44.91
C TYR A 152 8.57 -15.29 46.04
N MET A 153 8.00 -15.85 47.12
CA MET A 153 7.73 -15.12 48.38
C MET A 153 8.88 -15.30 49.35
#